data_AF-A0A550C8Z3-F1
#
_entry.id   AF-A0A550C8Z3-F1
#
_cell.length_a   1.000
_cell.length_b   1.000
_cell.length_c   1.000
_cell.angle_alpha   90.00
_cell.angle_beta   90.00
_cell.angle_gamma   90.00
#
_symmetry.space_group_name_H-M   'P 1'
#
loop_
_entity.id
_entity.type
_entity.pdbx_description
1 polymer ?
#
loop_
_entity_poly.entity_id
_entity_poly.type
_entity_poly.pdbx_seq_one_letter_code
_entity_poly.pdbx_strand_id
1 'polypeptide(L)'
;MSMCEEALRCPITGATDNLLQCRVVSESADADESQIACMEWVFGLPRGGLSYYLQSQENTIWFREDICRMYSRMEFLLVPTFKTFIDAMAFMQHAGVTARKNNDESPRRPLTALASNRASYRYTFIAFTEAARGLQKEFKMQSPTMEDLNNNWHPLLEKPLLEGSDTYPVLECFSHPFCISTFAEKAFWRRRKTEVTAQWHVCCDELVDQWRLERIPPPQWFIDAPKLGQDDTDLSATEASGYNPLTSEDTVAPDQGGAIGATDTPHPRMKVSSWLGKVDLTIEPIEEEAPPSPRKLRRSSRIAALSSPYASSPELCAPASPVRHAPWPSTRGRNPVRYPPAWVKRNGCFPTNRFSSNDWAYFQYGIALAARADR
;
A
#
# COMPACT_ATOMS: atom_id res chain seq x y z
N MET A 1 12.51 -18.62 -6.17
CA MET A 1 11.57 -18.50 -5.04
C MET A 1 10.81 -17.22 -5.26
N SER A 2 9.48 -17.22 -5.15
CA SER A 2 8.70 -15.97 -5.28
C SER A 2 9.05 -15.02 -4.12
N MET A 3 9.04 -13.70 -4.33
CA MET A 3 9.28 -12.74 -3.23
C MET A 3 8.31 -12.94 -2.05
N CYS A 4 7.11 -13.44 -2.32
CA CYS A 4 6.13 -13.79 -1.29
C CYS A 4 6.51 -15.05 -0.48
N GLU A 5 7.30 -15.97 -1.04
CA GLU A 5 7.79 -17.15 -0.31
C GLU A 5 8.97 -16.78 0.60
N GLU A 6 9.85 -15.87 0.15
CA GLU A 6 10.95 -15.37 0.99
C GLU A 6 10.46 -14.53 2.17
N ALA A 7 9.30 -13.89 2.03
CA ALA A 7 8.61 -13.16 3.08
C ALA A 7 8.12 -14.05 4.24
N LEU A 8 7.77 -15.30 3.92
CA LEU A 8 7.16 -16.26 4.84
C LEU A 8 8.22 -17.19 5.44
N ARG A 9 9.29 -16.59 5.97
CA ARG A 9 10.35 -17.32 6.68
C ARG A 9 10.77 -16.58 7.95
N CYS A 10 11.23 -17.33 8.94
CA CYS A 10 11.86 -16.76 10.10
C CYS A 10 13.20 -16.12 9.72
N PRO A 11 13.44 -14.82 9.99
CA PRO A 11 14.68 -14.15 9.61
C PRO A 11 15.91 -14.60 10.43
N ILE A 12 15.69 -15.33 11.53
CA ILE A 12 16.77 -15.85 12.38
C ILE A 12 17.12 -17.30 12.02
N THR A 13 16.12 -18.16 11.87
CA THR A 13 16.35 -19.61 11.67
C THR A 13 16.23 -20.05 10.22
N GLY A 14 15.63 -19.23 9.35
CA GLY A 14 15.23 -19.63 8.00
C GLY A 14 14.05 -20.61 7.94
N ALA A 15 13.46 -20.99 9.09
CA ALA A 15 12.32 -21.90 9.13
C ALA A 15 11.12 -21.32 8.36
N THR A 16 10.39 -22.19 7.67
CA THR A 16 9.16 -21.87 6.94
C THR A 16 7.92 -22.52 7.57
N ASP A 17 8.12 -23.38 8.56
CA ASP A 17 7.11 -24.08 9.34
C ASP A 17 7.05 -23.56 10.79
N ASN A 18 5.93 -23.83 11.47
CA ASN A 18 5.71 -23.42 12.87
C ASN A 18 5.97 -21.93 13.13
N LEU A 19 5.58 -21.10 12.16
CA LEU A 19 5.74 -19.65 12.20
C LEU A 19 4.58 -19.02 12.96
N LEU A 20 4.90 -18.04 13.80
CA LEU A 20 3.94 -17.13 14.40
C LEU A 20 4.16 -15.71 13.88
N GLN A 21 3.05 -15.05 13.59
CA GLN A 21 3.02 -13.66 13.16
C GLN A 21 3.22 -12.73 14.36
N CYS A 22 4.18 -11.81 14.27
CA CYS A 22 4.30 -10.66 15.16
C CYS A 22 3.92 -9.39 14.42
N ARG A 23 2.82 -8.76 14.82
CA ARG A 23 2.42 -7.43 14.32
C ARG A 23 3.09 -6.36 15.16
N VAL A 24 3.92 -5.56 14.51
CA VAL A 24 4.86 -4.67 15.19
C VAL A 24 4.18 -3.36 15.57
N VAL A 25 3.33 -2.84 14.67
CA VAL A 25 2.39 -1.74 14.91
C VAL A 25 0.98 -2.33 15.03
N SER A 26 0.20 -1.80 15.98
CA SER A 26 -1.22 -2.12 16.16
C SER A 26 -2.03 -0.83 16.12
N GLU A 27 -3.27 -0.95 15.66
CA GLU A 27 -4.24 0.13 15.79
C GLU A 27 -4.48 0.40 17.28
N SER A 28 -4.44 1.67 17.68
CA SER A 28 -4.89 2.03 19.02
C SER A 28 -6.41 1.87 19.06
N ALA A 29 -6.92 1.11 20.03
CA ALA A 29 -8.36 0.94 20.22
C ALA A 29 -9.09 2.27 20.48
N ASP A 30 -8.34 3.28 20.93
CA ASP A 30 -8.84 4.62 21.25
C ASP A 30 -8.58 5.65 20.14
N ALA A 31 -8.05 5.24 18.99
CA ALA A 31 -7.77 6.18 17.90
C ALA A 31 -9.08 6.71 17.28
N ASP A 32 -9.26 8.03 17.31
CA ASP A 32 -10.40 8.66 16.64
C ASP A 32 -10.19 8.74 15.12
N GLU A 33 -11.25 9.05 14.39
CA GLU A 33 -11.22 9.14 12.93
C GLU A 33 -10.24 10.20 12.40
N SER A 34 -10.03 11.27 13.16
CA SER A 34 -9.08 12.34 12.80
C SER A 34 -7.65 11.84 12.94
N GLN A 35 -7.33 11.10 14.00
CA GLN A 35 -6.03 10.48 14.22
C GLN A 35 -5.71 9.47 13.13
N ILE A 36 -6.69 8.63 12.75
CA ILE A 36 -6.54 7.69 11.63
C ILE A 36 -6.24 8.46 10.33
N ALA A 37 -6.95 9.57 10.07
CA ALA A 37 -6.69 10.41 8.90
C ALA A 37 -5.28 11.01 8.89
N CYS A 38 -4.81 11.50 10.04
CA CYS A 38 -3.45 11.99 10.17
C CYS A 38 -2.43 10.89 9.89
N MET A 39 -2.63 9.69 10.44
CA MET A 39 -1.72 8.56 10.20
C MET A 39 -1.70 8.17 8.71
N GLU A 40 -2.87 7.97 8.09
CA GLU A 40 -2.96 7.63 6.66
C GLU A 40 -2.26 8.69 5.80
N TRP A 41 -2.51 9.96 6.10
CA TRP A 41 -1.86 11.05 5.40
C TRP A 41 -0.34 11.04 5.58
N VAL A 42 0.16 10.95 6.82
CA VAL A 42 1.61 10.95 7.07
C VAL A 42 2.29 9.75 6.41
N PHE A 43 1.62 8.60 6.41
CA PHE A 43 2.10 7.35 5.82
C PHE A 43 1.98 7.31 4.29
N GLY A 44 1.35 8.32 3.68
CA GLY A 44 1.08 8.36 2.25
C GLY A 44 0.10 7.29 1.79
N LEU A 45 -0.77 6.84 2.69
CA LEU A 45 -1.83 5.88 2.40
C LEU A 45 -3.08 6.61 1.92
N PRO A 46 -3.89 6.00 1.05
CA PRO A 46 -5.25 6.49 0.78
C PRO A 46 -6.13 6.41 2.04
N ARG A 47 -7.23 7.16 2.05
CA ARG A 47 -8.22 7.08 3.12
C ARG A 47 -8.74 5.65 3.29
N GLY A 48 -8.87 5.17 4.52
CA GLY A 48 -9.23 3.77 4.83
C GLY A 48 -8.07 2.77 4.65
N GLY A 49 -6.92 3.20 4.13
CA GLY A 49 -5.76 2.37 3.85
C GLY A 49 -5.01 1.87 5.09
N LEU A 50 -5.19 2.51 6.26
CA LEU A 50 -4.45 2.12 7.47
C LEU A 50 -4.74 0.66 7.86
N SER A 51 -6.00 0.24 7.79
CA SER A 51 -6.42 -1.12 8.17
C SER A 51 -5.73 -2.21 7.32
N TYR A 52 -5.51 -1.92 6.03
CA TYR A 52 -4.80 -2.78 5.09
C TYR A 52 -3.31 -2.81 5.39
N TYR A 53 -2.72 -1.63 5.62
CA TYR A 53 -1.32 -1.51 5.98
C TYR A 53 -0.98 -2.25 7.29
N LEU A 54 -1.85 -2.17 8.30
CA LEU A 54 -1.64 -2.88 9.56
C LEU A 54 -1.67 -4.41 9.40
N GLN A 55 -2.30 -4.92 8.35
CA GLN A 55 -2.33 -6.33 7.97
C GLN A 55 -1.25 -6.71 6.95
N SER A 56 -0.50 -5.72 6.45
CA SER A 56 0.47 -5.93 5.39
C SER A 56 1.74 -6.59 5.90
N GLN A 57 2.55 -7.06 4.94
CA GLN A 57 3.83 -7.68 5.22
C GLN A 57 4.83 -6.69 5.84
N GLU A 58 4.77 -5.42 5.44
CA GLU A 58 5.60 -4.34 5.94
C GLU A 58 5.41 -4.09 7.44
N ASN A 59 4.25 -4.42 8.00
CA ASN A 59 3.96 -4.34 9.43
C ASN A 59 4.15 -5.68 10.20
N THR A 60 4.58 -6.73 9.49
CA THR A 60 4.56 -8.09 10.01
C THR A 60 5.95 -8.72 9.96
N ILE A 61 6.39 -9.28 11.09
CA ILE A 61 7.53 -10.20 11.13
C ILE A 61 7.03 -11.60 11.42
N TRP A 62 7.54 -12.59 10.69
CA TRP A 62 7.30 -14.00 10.97
C TRP A 62 8.51 -14.58 11.72
N PHE A 63 8.27 -15.22 12.85
CA PHE A 63 9.31 -15.95 13.59
C PHE A 63 8.85 -17.37 13.88
N ARG A 64 9.79 -18.29 14.08
CA ARG A 64 9.50 -19.56 14.74
C ARG A 64 8.83 -19.27 16.10
N GLU A 65 7.85 -20.08 16.48
CA GLU A 65 6.98 -19.81 17.63
C GLU A 65 7.72 -19.39 18.93
N ASP A 66 8.78 -20.10 19.30
CA ASP A 66 9.60 -19.81 20.48
C ASP A 66 10.28 -18.43 20.40
N ILE A 67 10.85 -18.09 19.25
CA ILE A 67 11.49 -16.81 18.98
C ILE A 67 10.45 -15.68 18.95
N CYS A 68 9.28 -15.94 18.37
CA CYS A 68 8.19 -14.98 18.33
C CYS A 68 7.74 -14.58 19.74
N ARG A 69 7.64 -15.56 20.64
CA ARG A 69 7.33 -15.32 22.06
C ARG A 69 8.41 -14.50 22.76
N MET A 70 9.69 -14.78 22.48
CA MET A 70 10.81 -14.00 23.01
C MET A 70 10.79 -12.55 22.52
N TYR A 71 10.54 -12.34 21.22
CA TYR A 71 10.43 -11.01 20.62
C TYR A 71 9.26 -10.22 21.22
N SER A 72 8.09 -10.86 21.34
CA SER A 72 6.88 -10.26 21.95
C SER A 72 7.08 -9.86 23.41
N ARG A 73 7.92 -10.59 24.14
CA ARG A 73 8.32 -10.28 25.53
C ARG A 73 9.48 -9.28 25.62
N MET A 74 9.94 -8.75 24.49
CA MET A 74 11.06 -7.81 24.41
C MET A 74 12.33 -8.38 25.06
N GLU A 75 12.58 -9.68 24.88
CA GLU A 75 13.81 -10.35 25.36
C GLU A 75 15.00 -10.05 24.44
N PHE A 76 14.71 -9.74 23.17
CA PHE A 76 15.62 -9.12 22.23
C PHE A 76 14.86 -8.08 21.42
N LEU A 77 15.59 -7.21 20.73
CA LEU A 77 15.05 -6.23 19.80
C LEU A 77 15.75 -6.29 18.46
N LEU A 78 15.00 -5.89 17.45
CA LEU A 78 15.52 -5.50 16.16
C LEU A 78 15.45 -3.98 16.09
N VAL A 79 16.52 -3.36 15.62
CA VAL A 79 16.60 -1.92 15.36
C VAL A 79 17.22 -1.70 13.99
N PRO A 80 16.82 -0.69 13.21
CA PRO A 80 17.46 -0.42 11.93
C PRO A 80 18.98 -0.25 12.11
N THR A 81 19.78 -0.77 11.17
CA THR A 81 21.19 -0.40 11.12
C THR A 81 21.33 1.11 10.86
N PHE A 82 22.48 1.71 11.14
CA PHE A 82 22.65 3.15 10.92
C PHE A 82 22.50 3.52 9.43
N LYS A 83 22.96 2.64 8.52
CA LYS A 83 22.66 2.78 7.09
C LYS A 83 21.16 2.74 6.79
N THR A 84 20.46 1.74 7.33
CA THR A 84 19.00 1.59 7.12
C THR A 84 18.23 2.80 7.65
N PHE A 85 18.68 3.37 8.78
CA PHE A 85 18.16 4.63 9.30
C PHE A 85 18.39 5.78 8.31
N ILE A 86 19.62 5.97 7.82
CA ILE A 86 19.94 7.03 6.85
C ILE A 86 19.08 6.89 5.59
N ASP A 87 18.92 5.68 5.07
CA ASP A 87 18.10 5.41 3.88
C ASP A 87 16.63 5.75 4.12
N ALA A 88 16.09 5.39 5.29
CA ALA A 88 14.73 5.73 5.68
C ALA A 88 14.54 7.26 5.81
N MET A 89 15.49 7.96 6.43
CA MET A 89 15.46 9.42 6.54
C MET A 89 15.54 10.12 5.18
N ALA A 90 16.43 9.66 4.30
CA ALA A 90 16.56 10.18 2.94
C ALA A 90 15.27 9.97 2.15
N PHE A 91 14.67 8.77 2.24
CA PHE A 91 13.39 8.49 1.62
C PHE A 91 12.28 9.40 2.11
N MET A 92 12.15 9.69 3.41
CA MET A 92 11.14 10.63 3.90
C MET A 92 11.22 12.00 3.25
N GLN A 93 12.45 12.50 3.11
CA GLN A 93 12.69 13.79 2.46
C GLN A 93 12.24 13.74 0.99
N HIS A 94 12.64 12.70 0.26
CA HIS A 94 12.24 12.51 -1.14
C HIS A 94 10.76 12.21 -1.34
N ALA A 95 10.10 11.56 -0.37
CA ALA A 95 8.68 11.22 -0.38
C ALA A 95 7.77 12.42 -0.07
N GLY A 96 8.35 13.58 0.29
CA GLY A 96 7.60 14.77 0.66
C GLY A 96 6.85 14.60 1.98
N VAL A 97 7.37 13.79 2.91
CA VAL A 97 6.78 13.64 4.24
C VAL A 97 6.99 14.93 5.03
N THR A 98 8.20 15.49 4.94
CA THR A 98 8.63 16.74 5.56
C THR A 98 8.79 17.86 4.52
N ALA A 99 8.78 19.12 4.96
CA ALA A 99 9.08 20.30 4.15
C ALA A 99 8.21 20.53 2.89
N ARG A 100 6.96 20.03 2.84
CA ARG A 100 6.03 20.36 1.75
C ARG A 100 5.64 21.83 1.75
N LYS A 101 5.48 22.36 0.55
CA LYS A 101 4.88 23.68 0.34
C LYS A 101 3.37 23.58 0.55
N ASN A 102 2.75 24.64 1.07
CA ASN A 102 1.31 24.68 1.35
C ASN A 102 0.42 24.48 0.09
N ASN A 103 0.97 24.66 -1.11
CA ASN A 103 0.27 24.50 -2.38
C ASN A 103 0.62 23.18 -3.11
N ASP A 104 1.33 22.25 -2.46
CA ASP A 104 1.68 20.97 -3.07
C ASP A 104 0.53 19.95 -2.88
N GLU A 105 -0.23 19.76 -3.95
CA GLU A 105 -1.40 18.87 -4.01
C GLU A 105 -1.04 17.43 -4.43
N SER A 106 0.24 17.12 -4.68
CA SER A 106 0.60 15.78 -5.15
C SER A 106 0.33 14.69 -4.08
N PRO A 107 0.04 13.44 -4.48
CA PRO A 107 -0.07 12.36 -3.52
C PRO A 107 1.30 12.10 -2.86
N ARG A 108 1.30 11.86 -1.55
CA ARG A 108 2.51 11.42 -0.83
C ARG A 108 2.91 10.03 -1.32
N ARG A 109 4.21 9.76 -1.40
CA ARG A 109 4.66 8.39 -1.67
C ARG A 109 4.33 7.54 -0.46
N PRO A 110 3.69 6.37 -0.65
CA PRO A 110 3.35 5.51 0.47
C PRO A 110 4.64 5.02 1.12
N LEU A 111 4.62 4.83 2.43
CA LEU A 111 5.78 4.32 3.15
C LEU A 111 6.27 2.95 2.61
N THR A 112 5.38 2.18 1.98
CA THR A 112 5.68 0.90 1.34
C THR A 112 6.61 1.05 0.12
N ALA A 113 6.75 2.26 -0.41
CA ALA A 113 7.67 2.56 -1.51
C ALA A 113 9.14 2.65 -1.08
N LEU A 114 9.46 2.57 0.22
CA LEU A 114 10.84 2.46 0.72
C LEU A 114 11.49 1.10 0.37
N ALA A 115 10.84 0.24 -0.41
CA ALA A 115 11.37 -1.07 -0.77
C ALA A 115 12.76 -0.97 -1.44
N SER A 116 13.76 -1.57 -0.77
CA SER A 116 15.06 -1.88 -1.37
C SER A 116 14.85 -2.64 -2.69
N ASN A 117 15.75 -2.47 -3.67
CA ASN A 117 15.77 -3.26 -4.90
C ASN A 117 15.85 -4.79 -4.64
N ARG A 118 16.15 -5.21 -3.40
CA ARG A 118 16.16 -6.60 -2.91
C ARG A 118 15.05 -6.93 -1.90
N ALA A 119 14.16 -5.98 -1.61
CA ALA A 119 13.03 -6.03 -0.69
C ALA A 119 13.29 -6.35 0.80
N SER A 120 14.49 -6.76 1.22
CA SER A 120 14.86 -6.86 2.63
C SER A 120 15.56 -5.59 3.15
N TYR A 121 15.35 -5.31 4.44
CA TYR A 121 16.05 -4.30 5.22
C TYR A 121 16.98 -4.97 6.24
N ARG A 122 18.05 -4.29 6.63
CA ARG A 122 19.05 -4.81 7.58
C ARG A 122 18.80 -4.24 8.98
N TYR A 123 18.81 -5.12 9.97
CA TYR A 123 18.50 -4.81 11.36
C TYR A 123 19.57 -5.33 12.30
N THR A 124 19.99 -4.50 13.25
CA THR A 124 20.85 -4.90 14.36
C THR A 124 20.02 -5.65 15.40
N PHE A 125 20.52 -6.81 15.84
CA PHE A 125 19.90 -7.65 16.85
C PHE A 125 20.51 -7.35 18.23
N ILE A 126 19.68 -6.85 19.15
CA ILE A 126 20.09 -6.48 20.52
C ILE A 126 19.44 -7.45 21.51
N ALA A 127 20.25 -8.29 22.15
CA ALA A 127 19.78 -9.25 23.15
C ALA A 127 19.81 -8.67 24.58
N PHE A 128 18.69 -8.81 25.30
CA PHE A 128 18.60 -8.42 26.71
C PHE A 128 18.68 -9.61 27.69
N THR A 129 18.36 -10.83 27.23
CA THR A 129 18.38 -12.05 28.06
C THR A 129 19.45 -13.03 27.61
N GLU A 130 19.86 -13.95 28.51
CA GLU A 130 20.79 -15.03 28.14
C GLU A 130 20.21 -15.94 27.06
N ALA A 131 18.90 -16.21 27.10
CA ALA A 131 18.21 -16.98 26.07
C ALA A 131 18.35 -16.31 24.70
N ALA A 132 18.14 -14.99 24.62
CA ALA A 132 18.31 -14.22 23.40
C ALA A 132 19.77 -14.19 22.91
N ARG A 133 20.75 -14.14 23.81
CA ARG A 133 22.18 -14.28 23.44
C ARG A 133 22.50 -15.69 22.96
N GLY A 134 21.80 -16.70 23.47
CA GLY A 134 21.84 -18.08 22.98
C GLY A 134 21.51 -18.17 21.49
N LEU A 135 20.47 -17.46 21.04
CA LEU A 135 20.08 -17.41 19.62
C LEU A 135 21.22 -16.91 18.72
N GLN A 136 21.97 -15.90 19.16
CA GLN A 136 23.10 -15.37 18.37
C GLN A 136 24.16 -16.44 18.11
N LYS A 137 24.48 -17.24 19.14
CA LYS A 137 25.48 -18.30 19.06
C LYS A 137 24.98 -19.50 18.26
N GLU A 138 23.74 -19.90 18.49
CA GLU A 138 23.12 -21.06 17.83
C GLU A 138 23.01 -20.85 16.32
N PHE A 139 22.50 -19.70 15.90
CA PHE A 139 22.21 -19.42 14.49
C PHE A 139 23.34 -18.69 13.75
N LYS A 140 24.49 -18.46 14.41
CA LYS A 140 25.68 -17.83 13.82
C LYS A 140 25.33 -16.55 13.04
N MET A 141 24.60 -15.64 13.71
CA MET A 141 24.15 -14.40 13.09
C MET A 141 25.35 -13.60 12.56
N GLN A 142 25.14 -12.88 11.45
CA GLN A 142 26.21 -12.18 10.75
C GLN A 142 26.71 -10.99 11.57
N SER A 143 28.02 -10.76 11.55
CA SER A 143 28.60 -9.51 12.06
C SER A 143 28.17 -8.32 11.20
N PRO A 144 28.06 -7.11 11.78
CA PRO A 144 27.74 -5.92 11.03
C PRO A 144 28.86 -5.59 10.03
N THR A 145 28.49 -5.06 8.88
CA THR A 145 29.44 -4.50 7.92
C THR A 145 29.80 -3.06 8.29
N MET A 146 30.89 -2.53 7.70
CA MET A 146 31.22 -1.10 7.85
C MET A 146 30.11 -0.18 7.35
N GLU A 147 29.37 -0.61 6.33
CA GLU A 147 28.22 0.11 5.81
C GLU A 147 27.07 0.12 6.84
N ASP A 148 26.74 -1.03 7.45
CA ASP A 148 25.72 -1.11 8.52
C ASP A 148 26.00 -0.14 9.67
N LEU A 149 27.30 0.07 9.97
CA LEU A 149 27.80 0.97 11.01
C LEU A 149 27.99 2.42 10.52
N ASN A 150 27.57 2.77 9.32
CA ASN A 150 27.76 4.08 8.71
C ASN A 150 29.23 4.56 8.82
N ASN A 151 30.17 3.69 8.45
CA ASN A 151 31.61 3.94 8.57
C ASN A 151 32.06 4.34 9.99
N ASN A 152 31.39 3.81 11.02
CA ASN A 152 31.60 4.13 12.43
C ASN A 152 31.25 5.56 12.83
N TRP A 153 30.31 6.21 12.13
CA TRP A 153 29.77 7.53 12.47
C TRP A 153 28.30 7.46 12.86
N HIS A 154 27.96 8.13 13.95
CA HIS A 154 26.58 8.28 14.39
C HIS A 154 25.82 9.20 13.41
N PRO A 155 24.68 8.76 12.83
CA PRO A 155 24.03 9.47 11.73
C PRO A 155 23.42 10.82 12.14
N LEU A 156 23.08 11.00 13.42
CA LEU A 156 22.46 12.24 13.93
C LEU A 156 23.40 13.15 14.72
N LEU A 157 24.47 12.61 15.31
CA LEU A 157 25.26 13.33 16.32
C LEU A 157 26.62 13.78 15.78
N GLU A 158 26.95 13.41 14.53
CA GLU A 158 28.24 13.70 13.89
C GLU A 158 29.43 13.32 14.78
N LYS A 159 29.29 12.22 15.52
CA LYS A 159 30.30 11.69 16.44
C LYS A 159 30.64 10.24 16.05
N PRO A 160 31.86 9.77 16.32
CA PRO A 160 32.18 8.35 16.20
C PRO A 160 31.24 7.49 17.04
N LEU A 161 30.93 6.28 16.55
CA LEU A 161 30.19 5.30 17.33
C LEU A 161 30.99 4.86 18.55
N LEU A 162 30.28 4.54 19.64
CA LEU A 162 30.89 4.03 20.86
C LEU A 162 31.53 2.64 20.63
N GLU A 163 32.60 2.36 21.36
CA GLU A 163 33.28 1.07 21.33
C GLU A 163 32.32 -0.08 21.66
N GLY A 164 32.41 -1.18 20.91
CA GLY A 164 31.52 -2.33 21.03
C GLY A 164 30.24 -2.24 20.20
N SER A 165 30.02 -1.16 19.44
CA SER A 165 28.87 -1.06 18.52
C SER A 165 28.91 -2.13 17.41
N ASP A 166 30.10 -2.57 17.04
CA ASP A 166 30.39 -3.62 16.05
C ASP A 166 30.14 -5.05 16.56
N THR A 167 29.88 -5.21 17.86
CA THR A 167 29.62 -6.54 18.46
C THR A 167 28.20 -7.05 18.26
N TYR A 168 27.28 -6.18 17.85
CA TYR A 168 25.87 -6.55 17.68
C TYR A 168 25.62 -7.13 16.29
N PRO A 169 25.13 -8.38 16.20
CA PRO A 169 24.92 -9.01 14.91
C PRO A 169 23.78 -8.34 14.13
N VAL A 170 23.77 -8.59 12.82
CA VAL A 170 22.79 -8.04 11.87
C VAL A 170 22.02 -9.19 11.22
N LEU A 171 20.74 -8.94 10.95
CA LEU A 171 19.88 -9.83 10.18
C LEU A 171 19.04 -9.05 9.16
N GLU A 172 18.44 -9.76 8.22
CA GLU A 172 17.61 -9.20 7.16
C GLU A 172 16.14 -9.55 7.34
N CYS A 173 15.25 -8.56 7.20
CA CYS A 173 13.80 -8.73 7.33
C CYS A 173 13.05 -7.79 6.38
N PHE A 174 11.86 -8.19 5.95
CA PHE A 174 11.00 -7.42 5.03
C PHE A 174 10.14 -6.36 5.72
N SER A 175 10.00 -6.43 7.05
CA SER A 175 9.22 -5.44 7.78
C SER A 175 9.85 -4.07 7.63
N HIS A 176 9.02 -3.04 7.53
CA HIS A 176 9.47 -1.68 7.26
C HIS A 176 10.18 -1.08 8.49
N PRO A 177 11.25 -0.26 8.30
CA PRO A 177 12.03 0.31 9.38
C PRO A 177 11.18 1.09 10.41
N PHE A 178 10.18 1.86 9.96
CA PHE A 178 9.26 2.56 10.86
C PHE A 178 8.52 1.63 11.83
N CYS A 179 8.04 0.48 11.35
CA CYS A 179 7.34 -0.49 12.20
C CYS A 179 8.29 -1.00 13.29
N ILE A 180 9.46 -1.48 12.87
CA ILE A 180 10.49 -2.00 13.77
C ILE A 180 10.91 -0.96 14.80
N SER A 181 11.18 0.27 14.37
CA SER A 181 11.53 1.38 15.27
C SER A 181 10.41 1.69 16.27
N THR A 182 9.14 1.66 15.84
CA THR A 182 7.99 1.88 16.73
C THR A 182 7.92 0.85 17.86
N PHE A 183 8.22 -0.42 17.58
CA PHE A 183 8.28 -1.45 18.62
C PHE A 183 9.55 -1.35 19.47
N ALA A 184 10.69 -1.06 18.84
CA ALA A 184 11.96 -0.90 19.54
C ALA A 184 11.93 0.26 20.53
N GLU A 185 11.39 1.42 20.14
CA GLU A 185 11.18 2.58 21.00
C GLU A 185 10.40 2.19 22.27
N LYS A 186 9.23 1.53 22.11
CA LYS A 186 8.43 1.01 23.24
C LYS A 186 9.25 0.09 24.16
N ALA A 187 10.10 -0.74 23.58
CA ALA A 187 10.91 -1.67 24.36
C ALA A 187 12.08 -0.99 25.07
N PHE A 188 12.75 -0.02 24.43
CA PHE A 188 13.77 0.80 25.07
C PHE A 188 13.23 1.62 26.24
N TRP A 189 11.96 2.04 26.21
CA TRP A 189 11.31 2.66 27.36
C TRP A 189 11.09 1.70 28.54
N ARG A 190 10.96 0.40 28.27
CA ARG A 190 10.69 -0.64 29.28
C ARG A 190 11.95 -1.36 29.78
N ARG A 191 13.05 -1.29 29.03
CA ARG A 191 14.30 -2.00 29.31
C ARG A 191 15.40 -1.01 29.66
N ARG A 192 16.37 -1.46 30.47
CA ARG A 192 17.56 -0.66 30.77
C ARG A 192 18.44 -0.58 29.52
N LYS A 193 18.67 0.65 29.06
CA LYS A 193 19.57 0.97 27.94
C LYS A 193 21.00 1.04 28.47
N THR A 194 21.97 0.54 27.71
CA THR A 194 23.39 0.88 27.87
C THR A 194 23.72 2.09 27.01
N GLU A 195 24.85 2.76 27.29
CA GLU A 195 25.32 3.88 26.46
C GLU A 195 25.46 3.47 24.98
N VAL A 196 26.01 2.28 24.72
CA VAL A 196 26.15 1.73 23.36
C VAL A 196 24.80 1.56 22.68
N THR A 197 23.83 0.90 23.33
CA THR A 197 22.49 0.69 22.76
C THR A 197 21.66 1.97 22.64
N ALA A 198 21.98 3.01 23.43
CA ALA A 198 21.29 4.29 23.37
C ALA A 198 21.45 4.99 22.01
N GLN A 199 22.52 4.72 21.28
CA GLN A 199 22.75 5.24 19.92
C GLN A 199 21.63 4.81 18.96
N TRP A 200 21.25 3.52 18.99
CA TRP A 200 20.12 3.03 18.20
C TRP A 200 18.78 3.53 18.72
N HIS A 201 18.63 3.68 20.04
CA HIS A 201 17.42 4.24 20.62
C HIS A 201 17.16 5.66 20.07
N VAL A 202 18.17 6.54 20.08
CA VAL A 202 18.04 7.91 19.54
C VAL A 202 17.66 7.89 18.06
N CYS A 203 18.23 6.98 17.25
CA CYS A 203 17.86 6.86 15.85
C CYS A 203 16.42 6.32 15.67
N CYS A 204 16.00 5.35 16.48
CA CYS A 204 14.62 4.84 16.44
C CYS A 204 13.61 5.92 16.84
N ASP A 205 13.93 6.69 17.89
CA ASP A 205 13.13 7.80 18.41
C ASP A 205 12.92 8.87 17.34
N GLU A 206 14.02 9.37 16.75
CA GLU A 206 13.97 10.35 15.66
C GLU A 206 13.17 9.83 14.46
N LEU A 207 13.40 8.57 14.05
CA LEU A 207 12.66 7.98 12.94
C LEU A 207 11.16 7.95 13.26
N VAL A 208 10.79 7.47 14.43
CA VAL A 208 9.38 7.38 14.84
C VAL A 208 8.74 8.76 14.93
N ASP A 209 9.43 9.75 15.49
CA ASP A 209 8.93 11.12 15.63
C ASP A 209 8.60 11.75 14.27
N GLN A 210 9.47 11.57 13.28
CA GLN A 210 9.23 12.08 11.92
C GLN A 210 7.98 11.48 11.26
N TRP A 211 7.65 10.23 11.58
CA TRP A 211 6.44 9.55 11.06
C TRP A 211 5.23 9.69 11.97
N ARG A 212 5.40 10.11 13.22
CA ARG A 212 4.30 10.44 14.13
C ARG A 212 3.81 11.86 13.99
N LEU A 213 4.63 12.78 13.45
CA LEU A 213 4.40 14.23 13.32
C LEU A 213 2.91 14.64 13.36
N GLU A 214 2.38 14.74 14.59
CA GLU A 214 0.97 15.08 14.87
C GLU A 214 0.63 16.50 14.37
N ARG A 215 1.66 17.26 14.01
CA ARG A 215 1.60 18.64 13.55
C ARG A 215 1.31 18.80 12.07
N ILE A 216 1.23 17.72 11.30
CA ILE A 216 0.85 17.78 9.89
C ILE A 216 -0.61 17.36 9.75
N PRO A 217 -1.57 18.30 9.89
CA PRO A 217 -2.96 17.97 9.65
C PRO A 217 -3.14 17.55 8.19
N PRO A 218 -3.96 16.51 7.92
CA PRO A 218 -4.33 16.18 6.56
C PRO A 218 -5.09 17.35 5.93
N PRO A 219 -4.88 17.63 4.63
CA PRO A 219 -5.65 18.64 3.93
C PRO A 219 -7.12 18.21 3.84
N GLN A 220 -8.03 19.19 3.79
CA GLN A 220 -9.47 18.92 3.80
C GLN A 220 -9.93 17.98 2.68
N TRP A 221 -9.36 18.12 1.47
CA TRP A 221 -9.68 17.24 0.35
C TRP A 221 -9.35 15.76 0.65
N PHE A 222 -8.33 15.49 1.47
CA PHE A 222 -7.97 14.14 1.87
C PHE A 222 -8.95 13.62 2.92
N ILE A 223 -9.34 14.46 3.89
CA ILE A 223 -10.36 14.10 4.89
C ILE A 223 -11.68 13.72 4.19
N ASP A 224 -12.08 14.51 3.20
CA ASP A 224 -13.32 14.34 2.42
C ASP A 224 -13.23 13.22 1.38
N ALA A 225 -12.04 12.68 1.12
CA ALA A 225 -11.86 11.60 0.14
C ALA A 225 -12.57 10.32 0.62
N PRO A 226 -13.16 9.54 -0.31
CA PRO A 226 -13.82 8.29 0.04
C PRO A 226 -12.82 7.32 0.67
N LYS A 227 -13.22 6.67 1.76
CA LYS A 227 -12.43 5.61 2.40
C LYS A 227 -12.47 4.35 1.55
N LEU A 228 -11.31 3.70 1.41
CA LEU A 228 -11.22 2.34 0.91
C LEU A 228 -12.10 1.43 1.78
N GLY A 229 -13.13 0.86 1.17
CA GLY A 229 -13.94 -0.20 1.75
C GLY A 229 -13.24 -1.54 1.66
N GLN A 230 -13.71 -2.53 2.44
CA GLN A 230 -13.22 -3.92 2.43
C GLN A 230 -13.29 -4.62 1.06
N ASP A 231 -14.09 -4.08 0.13
CA ASP A 231 -14.31 -4.62 -1.20
C ASP A 231 -13.57 -3.84 -2.31
N ASP A 232 -12.81 -2.80 -1.95
CA ASP A 232 -12.08 -1.99 -2.90
C ASP A 232 -10.77 -2.70 -3.27
N THR A 233 -10.75 -3.36 -4.43
CA THR A 233 -9.53 -3.89 -5.04
C THR A 233 -8.80 -2.81 -5.82
N ASP A 234 -7.50 -2.66 -5.57
CA ASP A 234 -6.59 -1.92 -6.44
C ASP A 234 -6.62 -2.56 -7.84
N LEU A 235 -7.19 -1.83 -8.80
CA LEU A 235 -7.06 -2.16 -10.21
C LEU A 235 -5.61 -1.86 -10.60
N SER A 236 -4.92 -2.80 -11.26
CA SER A 236 -3.60 -2.50 -11.82
C SER A 236 -3.67 -1.28 -12.76
N ALA A 237 -2.56 -0.57 -12.98
CA ALA A 237 -2.55 0.63 -13.84
C ALA A 237 -3.12 0.40 -15.25
N THR A 238 -3.09 -0.86 -15.74
CA THR A 238 -3.70 -1.28 -17.01
C THR A 238 -5.17 -1.71 -16.90
N GLU A 239 -5.67 -2.04 -15.71
CA GLU A 239 -7.08 -2.30 -15.42
C GLU A 239 -7.84 -1.01 -15.08
N ALA A 240 -7.16 -0.02 -14.48
CA ALA A 240 -7.72 1.29 -14.16
C ALA A 240 -8.03 2.14 -15.40
N SER A 241 -7.42 1.83 -16.55
CA SER A 241 -7.64 2.54 -17.82
C SER A 241 -8.94 2.14 -18.54
N GLY A 242 -9.67 1.14 -18.02
CA GLY A 242 -10.96 0.72 -18.57
C GLY A 242 -10.87 0.00 -19.92
N TYR A 243 -11.85 -0.86 -20.18
CA TYR A 243 -12.07 -1.40 -21.52
C TYR A 243 -12.50 -0.25 -22.45
N ASN A 244 -11.81 -0.08 -23.58
CA ASN A 244 -12.36 0.67 -24.70
C ASN A 244 -13.14 -0.33 -25.58
N PRO A 245 -14.48 -0.41 -25.49
CA PRO A 245 -15.25 -1.34 -26.31
C PRO A 245 -15.34 -0.92 -27.79
N LEU A 246 -14.72 0.20 -28.19
CA LEU A 246 -14.81 0.72 -29.56
C LEU A 246 -13.69 0.25 -30.51
N THR A 247 -12.97 -0.83 -30.18
CA THR A 247 -12.24 -1.58 -31.21
C THR A 247 -13.11 -2.72 -31.73
N SER A 248 -14.21 -2.39 -32.40
CA SER A 248 -14.64 -3.17 -33.55
C SER A 248 -14.40 -2.31 -34.78
N GLU A 249 -13.50 -2.76 -35.63
CA GLU A 249 -13.48 -2.37 -37.03
C GLU A 249 -14.90 -2.57 -37.58
N ASP A 250 -15.58 -1.46 -37.87
CA ASP A 250 -16.51 -1.40 -38.99
C ASP A 250 -16.69 0.07 -39.38
N THR A 251 -16.18 0.33 -40.58
CA THR A 251 -16.17 1.61 -41.28
C THR A 251 -17.59 1.98 -41.67
N VAL A 252 -18.26 2.84 -40.91
CA VAL A 252 -19.40 3.62 -41.43
C VAL A 252 -19.31 5.05 -40.94
N ALA A 253 -19.22 5.97 -41.90
CA ALA A 253 -19.09 7.41 -41.70
C ALA A 253 -20.26 7.98 -40.87
N PRO A 254 -20.02 8.99 -40.01
CA PRO A 254 -21.09 9.66 -39.30
C PRO A 254 -21.74 10.70 -40.21
N ASP A 255 -23.04 10.51 -40.45
CA ASP A 255 -23.91 11.50 -41.05
C ASP A 255 -24.13 12.67 -40.06
N GLN A 256 -24.11 13.90 -40.59
CA GLN A 256 -24.25 15.13 -39.80
C GLN A 256 -25.73 15.39 -39.50
N GLY A 257 -26.12 15.34 -38.23
CA GLY A 257 -27.42 15.78 -37.76
C GLY A 257 -27.28 16.63 -36.49
N GLY A 258 -27.50 17.95 -36.63
CA GLY A 258 -27.44 18.89 -35.51
C GLY A 258 -28.68 18.86 -34.61
N ALA A 259 -28.49 19.23 -33.34
CA ALA A 259 -29.54 19.83 -32.52
C ALA A 259 -28.93 20.71 -31.42
N ILE A 260 -29.58 21.85 -31.25
CA ILE A 260 -29.24 23.02 -30.45
C ILE A 260 -29.57 22.77 -28.96
N GLY A 261 -28.72 23.27 -28.06
CA GLY A 261 -29.00 23.33 -26.63
C GLY A 261 -27.90 24.06 -25.86
N ALA A 262 -28.12 25.35 -25.59
CA ALA A 262 -27.18 26.24 -24.94
C ALA A 262 -27.02 25.94 -23.43
N THR A 263 -25.80 25.61 -23.03
CA THR A 263 -25.26 25.90 -21.68
C THR A 263 -23.78 26.19 -21.83
N ASP A 264 -23.35 27.33 -21.27
CA ASP A 264 -22.06 27.99 -21.39
C ASP A 264 -20.92 27.21 -20.70
N THR A 265 -20.71 25.98 -21.15
CA THR A 265 -19.65 25.08 -20.69
C THR A 265 -18.72 24.86 -21.88
N PRO A 266 -17.42 25.17 -21.79
CA PRO A 266 -16.52 25.02 -22.93
C PRO A 266 -16.53 23.56 -23.39
N HIS A 267 -16.92 23.36 -24.65
CA HIS A 267 -17.03 22.06 -25.29
C HIS A 267 -15.74 21.26 -25.04
N PRO A 268 -15.81 19.99 -24.60
CA PRO A 268 -14.63 19.17 -24.27
C PRO A 268 -13.57 19.13 -25.38
N ARG A 269 -13.97 19.31 -26.65
CA ARG A 269 -13.06 19.44 -27.79
C ARG A 269 -12.12 20.65 -27.66
N MET A 270 -12.58 21.79 -27.14
CA MET A 270 -11.74 22.97 -26.92
C MET A 270 -10.72 22.78 -25.79
N LYS A 271 -11.04 22.01 -24.74
CA LYS A 271 -10.07 21.67 -23.69
C LYS A 271 -8.93 20.81 -24.23
N VAL A 272 -9.27 19.83 -25.08
CA VAL A 272 -8.27 18.97 -25.73
C VAL A 272 -7.42 19.77 -26.71
N SER A 273 -8.02 20.67 -27.51
CA SER A 273 -7.26 21.55 -28.40
C SER A 273 -6.36 22.54 -27.65
N SER A 274 -6.81 23.07 -26.52
CA SER A 274 -6.02 23.95 -25.66
C SER A 274 -4.84 23.23 -24.98
N TRP A 275 -5.02 21.97 -24.62
CA TRP A 275 -3.95 21.13 -24.10
C TRP A 275 -2.96 20.75 -25.20
N LEU A 276 -3.44 20.35 -26.38
CA LEU A 276 -2.60 19.97 -27.51
C LEU A 276 -1.71 21.12 -28.00
N GLY A 277 -2.20 22.36 -27.95
CA GLY A 277 -1.41 23.55 -28.29
C GLY A 277 -0.35 23.93 -27.25
N LYS A 278 -0.35 23.30 -26.05
CA LYS A 278 0.65 23.52 -24.98
C LYS A 278 1.72 22.43 -24.93
N VAL A 279 1.53 21.33 -25.67
CA VAL A 279 2.49 20.23 -25.73
C VAL A 279 3.43 20.48 -26.91
N ASP A 280 4.72 20.57 -26.63
CA ASP A 280 5.74 20.68 -27.67
C ASP A 280 5.95 19.30 -28.32
N LEU A 281 5.36 19.11 -29.50
CA LEU A 281 5.43 17.85 -30.25
C LEU A 281 6.79 17.67 -30.97
N THR A 282 7.73 18.61 -30.82
CA THR A 282 9.07 18.52 -31.41
C THR A 282 10.09 17.84 -30.50
N ILE A 283 9.72 17.49 -29.27
CA ILE A 283 10.56 16.70 -28.37
C ILE A 283 10.54 15.24 -28.84
N GLU A 284 11.69 14.71 -29.25
CA GLU A 284 11.80 13.28 -29.60
C GLU A 284 11.43 12.42 -28.38
N PRO A 285 10.52 11.44 -28.54
CA PRO A 285 10.16 10.53 -27.45
C PRO A 285 11.39 9.75 -27.02
N ILE A 286 11.65 9.71 -25.71
CA ILE A 286 12.64 8.81 -25.12
C ILE A 286 12.26 7.39 -25.54
N GLU A 287 13.17 6.68 -26.20
CA GLU A 287 12.97 5.30 -26.66
C GLU A 287 12.65 4.40 -25.45
N GLU A 288 11.36 4.13 -25.22
CA GLU A 288 10.94 2.99 -24.42
C GLU A 288 11.23 1.71 -25.22
N GLU A 289 11.88 0.76 -24.55
CA GLU A 289 12.20 -0.56 -25.09
C GLU A 289 10.98 -1.24 -25.73
N ALA A 290 11.24 -1.97 -26.82
CA ALA A 290 10.28 -2.56 -27.72
C ALA A 290 9.08 -3.28 -27.05
N PRO A 291 7.88 -3.25 -27.67
CA PRO A 291 6.70 -3.89 -27.12
C PRO A 291 6.87 -5.42 -27.05
N PRO A 292 6.55 -6.06 -25.91
CA PRO A 292 6.44 -7.51 -25.89
C PRO A 292 5.25 -7.99 -26.75
N SER A 293 5.54 -9.06 -27.49
CA SER A 293 4.75 -9.93 -28.38
C SER A 293 3.23 -10.12 -28.10
N PRO A 294 2.43 -10.62 -29.08
CA PRO A 294 0.97 -10.55 -29.05
C PRO A 294 0.32 -11.17 -27.82
N ARG A 295 -0.58 -10.39 -27.22
CA ARG A 295 -1.31 -10.69 -25.99
C ARG A 295 -2.17 -11.94 -26.12
N LYS A 296 -2.00 -12.88 -25.19
CA LYS A 296 -2.88 -14.05 -25.04
C LYS A 296 -4.31 -13.59 -24.73
N LEU A 297 -5.27 -14.10 -25.49
CA LEU A 297 -6.70 -13.96 -25.22
C LEU A 297 -7.04 -14.51 -23.83
N ARG A 298 -7.92 -13.77 -23.14
CA ARG A 298 -8.47 -14.05 -21.82
C ARG A 298 -9.02 -15.48 -21.72
N ARG A 299 -8.38 -16.32 -20.91
CA ARG A 299 -9.07 -17.34 -20.10
C ARG A 299 -8.71 -17.03 -18.66
N SER A 300 -9.69 -16.61 -17.86
CA SER A 300 -9.43 -16.32 -16.46
C SER A 300 -8.93 -17.59 -15.76
N SER A 301 -7.75 -17.51 -15.17
CA SER A 301 -7.21 -18.51 -14.23
C SER A 301 -8.20 -18.81 -13.10
N ARG A 302 -9.04 -17.83 -12.71
CA ARG A 302 -10.17 -18.01 -11.78
C ARG A 302 -11.20 -19.06 -12.23
N ILE A 303 -11.65 -19.01 -13.50
CA ILE A 303 -12.60 -20.00 -14.04
C ILE A 303 -11.91 -21.36 -14.25
N ALA A 304 -10.63 -21.37 -14.63
CA ALA A 304 -9.86 -22.62 -14.78
C ALA A 304 -9.63 -23.33 -13.44
N ALA A 305 -9.32 -22.59 -12.36
CA ALA A 305 -9.15 -23.14 -11.02
C ALA A 305 -10.48 -23.62 -10.41
N LEU A 306 -11.60 -22.94 -10.69
CA LEU A 306 -12.93 -23.29 -10.18
C LEU A 306 -13.67 -24.36 -11.01
N SER A 307 -13.19 -24.68 -12.21
CA SER A 307 -13.79 -25.72 -13.06
C SER A 307 -13.15 -27.09 -12.89
N SER A 308 -12.10 -27.20 -12.06
CA SER A 308 -11.50 -28.48 -11.69
C SER A 308 -12.22 -29.05 -10.47
N PRO A 309 -12.93 -30.19 -10.60
CA PRO A 309 -13.58 -30.86 -9.47
C PRO A 309 -12.61 -31.46 -8.44
N TYR A 310 -11.29 -31.23 -8.57
CA TYR A 310 -10.24 -31.73 -7.68
C TYR A 310 -9.30 -30.63 -7.14
N ALA A 311 -9.65 -29.35 -7.26
CA ALA A 311 -8.85 -28.29 -6.67
C ALA A 311 -9.03 -28.27 -5.14
N SER A 312 -7.97 -28.63 -4.40
CA SER A 312 -7.90 -28.52 -2.94
C SER A 312 -8.08 -27.06 -2.53
N SER A 313 -9.05 -26.78 -1.67
CA SER A 313 -9.28 -25.45 -1.10
C SER A 313 -8.06 -24.94 -0.33
N PRO A 314 -7.61 -23.70 -0.56
CA PRO A 314 -7.01 -22.91 0.49
C PRO A 314 -8.16 -22.21 1.25
N GLU A 315 -8.51 -22.75 2.40
CA GLU A 315 -9.20 -21.99 3.44
C GLU A 315 -8.31 -20.82 3.85
N LEU A 316 -8.84 -19.58 3.77
CA LEU A 316 -8.74 -18.51 4.78
C LEU A 316 -8.97 -17.08 4.26
N CYS A 317 -9.23 -16.85 2.97
CA CYS A 317 -9.70 -15.54 2.49
C CYS A 317 -10.74 -15.69 1.38
N ALA A 318 -12.02 -15.67 1.76
CA ALA A 318 -13.08 -15.35 0.83
C ALA A 318 -14.16 -14.53 1.54
N PRO A 319 -14.26 -13.22 1.31
CA PRO A 319 -15.50 -12.51 1.54
C PRO A 319 -16.56 -13.03 0.54
N ALA A 320 -17.80 -13.14 1.00
CA ALA A 320 -18.92 -13.52 0.16
C ALA A 320 -19.04 -12.57 -1.05
N SER A 321 -19.30 -13.12 -2.24
CA SER A 321 -19.62 -12.33 -3.44
C SER A 321 -20.71 -11.28 -3.17
N PRO A 322 -20.72 -10.13 -3.88
CA PRO A 322 -21.86 -9.23 -3.88
C PRO A 322 -23.13 -10.01 -4.26
N VAL A 323 -24.25 -9.68 -3.60
CA VAL A 323 -25.56 -10.32 -3.78
C VAL A 323 -25.92 -10.35 -5.27
N ARG A 324 -25.79 -11.54 -5.86
CA ARG A 324 -26.24 -11.83 -7.22
C ARG A 324 -27.76 -11.93 -7.14
N HIS A 325 -28.45 -11.21 -8.02
CA HIS A 325 -29.91 -11.06 -8.12
C HIS A 325 -30.47 -9.86 -7.36
N ALA A 326 -30.36 -8.68 -7.98
CA ALA A 326 -31.41 -7.68 -7.81
C ALA A 326 -32.73 -8.24 -8.38
N PRO A 327 -33.88 -8.00 -7.73
CA PRO A 327 -35.17 -8.39 -8.27
C PRO A 327 -35.35 -7.80 -9.67
N TRP A 328 -36.04 -8.55 -10.54
CA TRP A 328 -36.39 -8.11 -11.89
C TRP A 328 -36.95 -6.67 -11.83
N PRO A 329 -36.51 -5.76 -12.72
CA PRO A 329 -36.97 -4.39 -12.66
C PRO A 329 -38.49 -4.35 -12.77
N SER A 330 -39.12 -3.56 -11.90
CA SER A 330 -40.52 -3.18 -12.07
C SER A 330 -40.75 -2.60 -13.47
N THR A 331 -42.00 -2.55 -13.94
CA THR A 331 -42.35 -2.04 -15.28
C THR A 331 -41.76 -0.63 -15.57
N ARG A 332 -41.50 0.16 -14.52
CA ARG A 332 -40.83 1.47 -14.59
C ARG A 332 -39.31 1.38 -14.78
N GLY A 333 -38.65 0.37 -14.21
CA GLY A 333 -37.20 0.16 -14.30
C GLY A 333 -36.70 -0.38 -15.65
N ARG A 334 -37.59 -0.59 -16.63
CA ARG A 334 -37.22 -0.99 -18.00
C ARG A 334 -36.74 0.17 -18.87
N ASN A 335 -37.13 1.41 -18.54
CA ASN A 335 -36.68 2.59 -19.27
C ASN A 335 -35.80 3.46 -18.36
N PRO A 336 -34.48 3.26 -18.38
CA PRO A 336 -33.54 3.98 -17.53
C PRO A 336 -33.52 5.49 -17.81
N VAL A 337 -33.87 5.92 -19.03
CA VAL A 337 -33.91 7.33 -19.43
C VAL A 337 -35.12 8.06 -18.82
N ARG A 338 -36.28 7.40 -18.79
CA ARG A 338 -37.50 7.98 -18.18
C ARG A 338 -37.55 7.84 -16.66
N TYR A 339 -36.93 6.79 -16.11
CA TYR A 339 -36.96 6.47 -14.69
C TYR A 339 -35.56 6.06 -14.20
N PRO A 340 -34.65 7.04 -14.00
CA PRO A 340 -33.31 6.75 -13.54
C PRO A 340 -33.34 6.12 -12.13
N PRO A 341 -32.35 5.27 -11.80
CA PRO A 341 -32.23 4.71 -10.46
C PRO A 341 -32.28 5.78 -9.37
N ALA A 342 -32.89 5.45 -8.22
CA ALA A 342 -33.16 6.42 -7.15
C ALA A 342 -31.90 7.11 -6.61
N TRP A 343 -30.73 6.46 -6.72
CA TRP A 343 -29.45 7.03 -6.31
C TRP A 343 -28.97 8.15 -7.24
N VAL A 344 -29.41 8.21 -8.49
CA VAL A 344 -29.03 9.26 -9.46
C VAL A 344 -29.52 10.64 -9.01
N LYS A 345 -30.65 10.70 -8.29
CA LYS A 345 -31.22 11.95 -7.77
C LYS A 345 -30.62 12.37 -6.42
N ARG A 346 -29.81 11.51 -5.80
CA ARG A 346 -29.11 11.81 -4.54
C ARG A 346 -27.71 12.27 -4.93
N ASN A 347 -27.48 13.58 -4.90
CA ASN A 347 -26.17 14.16 -5.17
C ASN A 347 -25.09 13.42 -4.36
N GLY A 348 -24.14 12.78 -5.04
CA GLY A 348 -22.93 12.22 -4.43
C GLY A 348 -22.86 10.69 -4.24
N CYS A 349 -23.83 9.89 -4.69
CA CYS A 349 -23.69 8.43 -4.59
C CYS A 349 -23.05 7.82 -5.85
N PHE A 350 -21.72 7.66 -5.81
CA PHE A 350 -20.90 6.83 -6.70
C PHE A 350 -21.16 5.32 -6.46
N PRO A 351 -20.52 4.39 -7.20
CA PRO A 351 -20.75 2.97 -7.00
C PRO A 351 -20.58 2.58 -5.52
N THR A 352 -21.58 1.89 -4.97
CA THR A 352 -21.56 1.40 -3.59
C THR A 352 -21.70 -0.12 -3.59
N ASN A 353 -21.42 -0.75 -2.45
CA ASN A 353 -21.64 -2.19 -2.22
C ASN A 353 -23.11 -2.65 -2.43
N ARG A 354 -24.06 -1.73 -2.60
CA ARG A 354 -25.47 -2.02 -2.92
C ARG A 354 -25.80 -1.90 -4.41
N PHE A 355 -24.83 -1.55 -5.26
CA PHE A 355 -25.06 -1.46 -6.71
C PHE A 355 -25.34 -2.83 -7.28
N SER A 356 -26.53 -2.98 -7.85
CA SER A 356 -26.86 -4.14 -8.66
C SER A 356 -26.12 -4.10 -10.01
N SER A 357 -26.09 -5.21 -10.73
CA SER A 357 -25.56 -5.23 -12.10
C SER A 357 -26.28 -4.24 -13.03
N ASN A 358 -27.57 -3.93 -12.77
CA ASN A 358 -28.31 -2.90 -13.50
C ASN A 358 -27.84 -1.48 -13.12
N ASP A 359 -27.53 -1.23 -11.86
CA ASP A 359 -26.99 0.07 -11.42
C ASP A 359 -25.61 0.32 -12.02
N TRP A 360 -24.78 -0.72 -12.10
CA TRP A 360 -23.48 -0.69 -12.78
C TRP A 360 -23.60 -0.37 -14.26
N ALA A 361 -24.51 -1.04 -14.97
CA ALA A 361 -24.71 -0.78 -16.39
C ALA A 361 -25.29 0.62 -16.65
N TYR A 362 -26.15 1.11 -15.76
CA TYR A 362 -26.70 2.45 -15.86
C TYR A 362 -25.63 3.51 -15.60
N PHE A 363 -24.86 3.35 -14.52
CA PHE A 363 -23.79 4.27 -14.15
C PHE A 363 -22.76 4.42 -15.27
N GLN A 364 -22.37 3.31 -15.89
CA GLN A 364 -21.23 3.30 -16.81
C GLN A 364 -21.59 3.48 -18.29
N TYR A 365 -22.80 3.09 -18.68
CA TYR A 365 -23.21 3.11 -20.08
C TYR A 365 -24.57 3.79 -20.31
N GLY A 366 -25.26 4.23 -19.26
CA GLY A 366 -26.61 4.79 -19.35
C GLY A 366 -27.68 3.76 -19.78
N ILE A 367 -27.37 2.46 -19.70
CA ILE A 367 -28.26 1.38 -20.13
C ILE A 367 -28.76 0.55 -18.94
N ALA A 368 -29.88 -0.16 -19.11
CA ALA A 368 -30.34 -1.17 -18.16
C ALA A 368 -30.18 -2.55 -18.77
N LEU A 369 -29.41 -3.46 -18.15
CA LEU A 369 -29.18 -4.82 -18.66
C LEU A 369 -30.47 -5.63 -18.78
N ALA A 370 -31.48 -5.29 -17.98
CA ALA A 370 -32.77 -5.94 -17.98
C ALA A 370 -33.79 -5.32 -18.96
N ALA A 371 -33.42 -4.27 -19.71
CA ALA A 371 -34.23 -3.79 -20.81
C ALA A 371 -34.10 -4.77 -21.99
N ARG A 372 -35.21 -5.42 -22.38
CA ARG A 372 -35.23 -6.12 -23.67
C ARG A 372 -35.00 -5.08 -24.76
N ALA A 373 -34.11 -5.38 -25.70
CA ALA A 373 -34.16 -4.71 -26.99
C ALA A 373 -35.54 -5.02 -27.58
N ASP A 374 -36.42 -4.03 -27.63
CA ASP A 374 -37.62 -4.11 -28.44
C ASP A 374 -37.12 -4.33 -29.89
N ARG A 375 -37.33 -5.54 -30.40
CA ARG A 375 -37.23 -5.85 -31.82
C ARG A 375 -38.57 -5.61 -32.47
#